data_AF-A0A4S8L544-F1
#
_entry.id   AF-A0A4S8L544-F1
#
_cell.length_a   1.000
_cell.length_b   1.000
_cell.length_c   1.000
_cell.angle_alpha   90.00
_cell.angle_beta   90.00
_cell.angle_gamma   90.00
#
_symmetry.space_group_name_H-M   'P 1'
#
loop_
_entity.id
_entity.type
_entity.pdbx_description
1 polymer ?
#
loop_
_entity_poly.entity_id
_entity_poly.type
_entity_poly.pdbx_seq_one_letter_code
_entity_poly.pdbx_strand_id
1 'polypeptide(L)'
;MEAFKQNTHLTPLIRELTINFKASRLFSGGITSEEPVTLVLIDVLSRCTGLEHLDLPGLYFQFGRSYLRPVLEALNSHPSDNICLQFSSIICGDPESLNDLQSISLSRVICRLWKQCDCSDQDMKTLLAQGLGIRSIQRNGYTDASWTLDDSWMDMTYSGLIEINGWNGNERSLQSTVDFLLRHPLLEKIELNRAHECDMTPWHVAFASKMYPYSVKIGKRDFPADPWAEGNSVVKIGEEWLYREVKVIFQDDMSHGDVETVESMVRTLRKALPQPSPSYPRVGIDFLSPVGEYLSSDDLIGILTRNMSDI
;
A
#
# COMPACT_ATOMS: atom_id res chain seq x y z
N MET A 1 25.32 -24.02 -6.96
CA MET A 1 25.59 -24.46 -8.35
C MET A 1 25.83 -25.97 -8.48
N GLU A 2 26.60 -26.61 -7.59
CA GLU A 2 26.80 -28.09 -7.61
C GLU A 2 25.48 -28.87 -7.69
N ALA A 3 24.48 -28.44 -6.90
CA ALA A 3 23.15 -29.06 -6.86
C ALA A 3 22.40 -29.02 -8.20
N PHE A 4 22.51 -27.92 -8.97
CA PHE A 4 21.91 -27.81 -10.31
C PHE A 4 22.62 -28.68 -11.33
N LYS A 5 23.96 -28.84 -11.21
CA LYS A 5 24.73 -29.76 -12.06
C LYS A 5 24.40 -31.22 -11.80
N GLN A 6 24.12 -31.58 -10.55
CA GLN A 6 23.77 -32.96 -10.17
C GLN A 6 22.31 -33.32 -10.47
N ASN A 7 21.42 -32.32 -10.60
CA ASN A 7 19.98 -32.51 -10.79
C ASN A 7 19.46 -31.82 -12.06
N THR A 8 20.24 -31.85 -13.14
CA THR A 8 19.88 -31.20 -14.42
C THR A 8 18.53 -31.63 -14.98
N HIS A 9 18.14 -32.89 -14.77
CA HIS A 9 16.84 -33.41 -15.19
C HIS A 9 15.64 -32.77 -14.48
N LEU A 10 15.85 -32.13 -13.32
CA LEU A 10 14.79 -31.45 -12.56
C LEU A 10 14.65 -29.97 -12.94
N THR A 11 15.64 -29.36 -13.61
CA THR A 11 15.62 -27.91 -13.85
C THR A 11 14.45 -27.41 -14.71
N PRO A 12 13.95 -28.16 -15.72
CA PRO A 12 12.76 -27.74 -16.46
C PRO A 12 11.46 -27.78 -15.63
N LEU A 13 11.47 -28.50 -14.49
CA LEU A 13 10.30 -28.65 -13.62
C LEU A 13 10.21 -27.55 -12.55
N ILE A 14 11.28 -26.78 -12.36
CA ILE A 14 11.32 -25.70 -11.36
C ILE A 14 10.52 -24.52 -11.88
N ARG A 15 9.41 -24.22 -11.22
CA ARG A 15 8.53 -23.07 -11.51
C ARG A 15 8.81 -21.87 -10.62
N GLU A 16 9.16 -22.12 -9.37
CA GLU A 16 9.42 -21.08 -8.38
C GLU A 16 10.77 -21.32 -7.72
N LEU A 17 11.56 -20.26 -7.55
CA LEU A 17 12.83 -20.31 -6.87
C LEU A 17 13.05 -19.06 -6.02
N THR A 18 13.39 -19.26 -4.76
CA THR A 18 13.84 -18.18 -3.86
C THR A 18 15.31 -18.38 -3.54
N ILE A 19 16.14 -17.37 -3.80
CA ILE A 19 17.59 -17.46 -3.54
C ILE A 19 17.91 -16.81 -2.20
N ASN A 20 17.90 -17.56 -1.10
CA ASN A 20 18.19 -16.98 0.21
C ASN A 20 19.71 -16.82 0.45
N PHE A 21 20.18 -15.57 0.49
CA PHE A 21 21.53 -15.24 0.95
C PHE A 21 21.51 -15.15 2.49
N LYS A 22 22.19 -16.08 3.18
CA LYS A 22 22.39 -15.98 4.64
C LYS A 22 23.23 -14.74 4.95
N ALA A 23 22.55 -13.64 5.25
CA ALA A 23 23.08 -12.32 5.55
C ALA A 23 23.73 -12.22 6.95
N SER A 24 24.56 -13.18 7.35
CA SER A 24 25.24 -13.10 8.65
C SER A 24 26.49 -12.21 8.65
N ARG A 25 26.69 -11.33 7.66
CA ARG A 25 27.88 -10.44 7.58
C ARG A 25 27.73 -9.03 7.00
N LEU A 26 26.53 -8.55 6.62
CA LEU A 26 26.44 -7.35 5.77
C LEU A 26 25.40 -6.31 6.20
N PHE A 27 25.22 -6.08 7.51
CA PHE A 27 24.46 -4.90 7.97
C PHE A 27 25.18 -3.56 7.73
N SER A 28 26.37 -3.55 7.11
CA SER A 28 27.12 -2.32 6.83
C SER A 28 28.07 -2.38 5.64
N GLY A 29 27.96 -3.38 4.77
CA GLY A 29 28.82 -3.50 3.60
C GLY A 29 28.01 -4.04 2.44
N GLY A 30 27.97 -3.32 1.32
CA GLY A 30 27.47 -3.87 0.07
C GLY A 30 28.15 -5.21 -0.22
N ILE A 31 27.50 -6.05 -1.02
CA ILE A 31 28.11 -7.29 -1.49
C ILE A 31 29.43 -6.91 -2.20
N THR A 32 30.57 -7.24 -1.59
CA THR A 32 31.89 -6.83 -2.10
C THR A 32 32.30 -7.56 -3.39
N SER A 33 31.50 -8.54 -3.83
CA SER A 33 31.60 -9.13 -5.16
C SER A 33 30.19 -9.30 -5.72
N GLU A 34 29.71 -8.33 -6.47
CA GLU A 34 28.40 -8.38 -7.14
C GLU A 34 28.39 -9.45 -8.26
N GLU A 35 29.57 -9.79 -8.78
CA GLU A 35 29.78 -10.70 -9.91
C GLU A 35 29.33 -12.16 -9.67
N PRO A 36 29.63 -12.85 -8.54
CA PRO A 36 29.13 -14.20 -8.30
C PRO A 36 27.61 -14.28 -8.16
N VAL A 37 26.97 -13.22 -7.63
CA VAL A 37 25.50 -13.19 -7.51
C VAL A 37 24.89 -13.05 -8.89
N THR A 38 25.38 -12.11 -9.71
CA THR A 38 24.96 -11.96 -11.10
C THR A 38 25.15 -13.24 -11.90
N LEU A 39 26.29 -13.92 -11.77
CA LEU A 39 26.55 -15.19 -12.44
C LEU A 39 25.57 -16.28 -12.01
N VAL A 40 25.23 -16.37 -10.72
CA VAL A 40 24.24 -17.33 -10.22
C VAL A 40 22.85 -17.03 -10.79
N LEU A 41 22.45 -15.76 -10.85
CA LEU A 41 21.15 -15.37 -11.40
C LEU A 41 21.05 -15.71 -12.89
N ILE A 42 22.08 -15.38 -13.67
CA ILE A 42 22.13 -15.74 -15.11
C ILE A 42 22.14 -17.25 -15.30
N ASP A 43 22.89 -18.01 -14.50
CA ASP A 43 22.93 -19.47 -14.57
C ASP A 43 21.57 -20.09 -14.24
N VAL A 44 20.85 -19.58 -13.23
CA VAL A 44 19.48 -20.00 -12.90
C VAL A 44 18.53 -19.72 -14.07
N LEU A 45 18.52 -18.48 -14.57
CA LEU A 45 17.65 -18.07 -15.68
C LEU A 45 17.92 -18.91 -16.93
N SER A 46 19.17 -19.20 -17.25
CA SER A 46 19.50 -20.00 -18.44
C SER A 46 19.10 -21.49 -18.32
N ARG A 47 19.15 -22.08 -17.13
CA ARG A 47 18.91 -23.52 -16.92
C ARG A 47 17.48 -23.89 -16.57
N CYS A 48 16.76 -22.99 -15.90
CA CYS A 48 15.41 -23.25 -15.39
C CYS A 48 14.38 -22.73 -16.39
N THR A 49 14.29 -23.34 -17.58
CA THR A 49 13.43 -22.84 -18.66
C THR A 49 11.94 -22.82 -18.33
N GLY A 50 11.53 -23.61 -17.32
CA GLY A 50 10.17 -23.61 -16.77
C GLY A 50 9.90 -22.54 -15.72
N LEU A 51 10.90 -21.73 -15.34
CA LEU A 51 10.77 -20.78 -14.24
C LEU A 51 9.72 -19.70 -14.54
N GLU A 52 8.86 -19.48 -13.55
CA GLU A 52 7.77 -18.50 -13.54
C GLU A 52 8.05 -17.42 -12.48
N HIS A 53 8.65 -17.78 -11.35
CA HIS A 53 8.97 -16.81 -10.29
C HIS A 53 10.39 -17.00 -9.75
N LEU A 54 11.16 -15.90 -9.74
CA LEU A 54 12.47 -15.82 -9.11
C LEU A 54 12.47 -14.74 -8.03
N ASP A 55 12.48 -15.15 -6.77
CA ASP A 55 12.47 -14.24 -5.63
C ASP A 55 13.89 -13.95 -5.12
N LEU A 56 14.22 -12.65 -5.08
CA LEU A 56 15.44 -12.15 -4.46
C LEU A 56 15.13 -11.65 -3.04
N PRO A 57 15.79 -12.19 -2.00
CA PRO A 57 15.61 -11.75 -0.62
C PRO A 57 16.15 -10.33 -0.44
N GLY A 58 15.93 -9.76 0.76
CA GLY A 58 16.26 -8.41 1.26
C GLY A 58 17.71 -7.94 1.15
N LEU A 59 18.40 -8.25 0.06
CA LEU A 59 19.62 -7.59 -0.33
C LEU A 59 19.26 -6.19 -0.80
N TYR A 60 19.95 -5.21 -0.24
CA TYR A 60 19.96 -3.83 -0.71
C TYR A 60 20.68 -3.77 -2.07
N PHE A 61 20.06 -4.31 -3.12
CA PHE A 61 20.55 -4.16 -4.47
C PHE A 61 20.33 -2.71 -4.89
N GLN A 62 21.42 -2.00 -5.15
CA GLN A 62 21.35 -0.73 -5.83
C GLN A 62 20.95 -0.99 -7.28
N PHE A 63 19.73 -0.61 -7.60
CA PHE A 63 19.16 -0.69 -8.92
C PHE A 63 19.85 0.34 -9.83
N GLY A 64 20.15 -0.07 -11.06
CA GLY A 64 20.96 0.71 -12.01
C GLY A 64 22.44 0.33 -12.05
N ARG A 65 22.96 -0.41 -11.07
CA ARG A 65 24.37 -0.84 -11.13
C ARG A 65 24.63 -1.76 -12.32
N SER A 66 25.85 -1.69 -12.85
CA SER A 66 26.28 -2.39 -14.07
C SER A 66 26.03 -3.90 -14.06
N TYR A 67 26.02 -4.54 -12.89
CA TYR A 67 25.78 -5.97 -12.74
C TYR A 67 24.32 -6.40 -13.03
N LEU A 68 23.36 -5.47 -12.98
CA LEU A 68 21.94 -5.76 -13.12
C LEU A 68 21.54 -5.91 -14.58
N ARG A 69 22.15 -5.14 -15.48
CA ARG A 69 21.86 -5.18 -16.92
C ARG A 69 21.98 -6.59 -17.52
N PRO A 70 23.08 -7.35 -17.31
CA PRO A 70 23.18 -8.73 -17.79
C PRO A 70 22.09 -9.67 -17.23
N VAL A 71 21.64 -9.46 -15.99
CA VAL A 71 20.55 -10.26 -15.39
C VAL A 71 19.23 -9.96 -16.08
N LEU A 72 18.93 -8.68 -16.33
CA LEU A 72 17.70 -8.27 -17.02
C LEU A 72 17.70 -8.69 -18.49
N GLU A 73 18.84 -8.63 -19.17
CA GLU A 73 18.99 -9.16 -20.54
C GLU A 73 18.74 -10.68 -20.58
N ALA A 74 19.25 -11.44 -19.59
CA ALA A 74 18.98 -12.86 -19.45
C ALA A 74 17.49 -13.14 -19.14
N LEU A 75 16.86 -12.33 -18.28
CA LEU A 75 15.44 -12.42 -17.93
C LEU A 75 14.54 -12.16 -19.15
N ASN A 76 14.86 -11.15 -19.94
CA ASN A 76 14.11 -10.79 -21.15
C ASN A 76 14.35 -11.79 -22.29
N SER A 77 15.49 -12.48 -22.31
CA SER A 77 15.78 -13.57 -23.24
C SER A 77 15.23 -14.92 -22.79
N HIS A 78 14.62 -14.99 -21.60
CA HIS A 78 14.09 -16.22 -21.04
C HIS A 78 12.89 -16.73 -21.86
N PRO A 79 12.78 -18.05 -22.13
CA PRO A 79 11.74 -18.60 -23.01
C PRO A 79 10.32 -18.58 -22.41
N SER A 80 10.19 -18.55 -21.09
CA SER A 80 8.89 -18.40 -20.42
C SER A 80 8.46 -16.94 -20.44
N ASP A 81 7.28 -16.66 -21.01
CA ASP A 81 6.67 -15.33 -20.98
C ASP A 81 6.11 -14.95 -19.61
N ASN A 82 5.84 -15.95 -18.77
CA ASN A 82 5.29 -15.77 -17.43
C ASN A 82 6.37 -15.55 -16.37
N ILE A 83 7.66 -15.56 -16.75
CA ILE A 83 8.73 -15.38 -15.78
C ILE A 83 8.71 -13.97 -15.18
N CYS A 84 8.85 -13.92 -13.86
CA CYS A 84 8.96 -12.71 -13.10
C CYS A 84 10.17 -12.76 -12.16
N LEU A 85 11.00 -11.74 -12.20
CA LEU A 85 12.04 -11.46 -11.22
C LEU A 85 11.49 -10.52 -10.15
N GLN A 86 11.38 -11.00 -8.91
CA GLN A 86 10.83 -10.21 -7.81
C GLN A 86 11.93 -9.74 -6.86
N PHE A 87 12.03 -8.42 -6.70
CA PHE A 87 12.84 -7.75 -5.70
C PHE A 87 12.02 -7.51 -4.44
N SER A 88 12.62 -7.75 -3.28
CA SER A 88 12.03 -7.38 -1.99
C SER A 88 11.81 -5.87 -1.83
N SER A 89 12.81 -5.09 -2.22
CA SER A 89 12.76 -3.63 -2.34
C SER A 89 13.80 -3.15 -3.35
N ILE A 90 13.57 -1.98 -3.95
CA ILE A 90 14.49 -1.34 -4.88
C ILE A 90 15.07 -0.08 -4.23
N ILE A 91 16.39 0.07 -4.27
CA ILE A 91 17.08 1.31 -3.94
C ILE A 91 17.69 1.87 -5.21
N CYS A 92 17.40 3.11 -5.54
CA CYS A 92 17.93 3.77 -6.71
C CYS A 92 19.35 4.25 -6.40
N GLY A 93 20.31 3.89 -7.27
CA GLY A 93 21.68 4.39 -7.19
C GLY A 93 21.79 5.84 -7.65
N ASP A 94 22.99 6.22 -8.09
CA ASP A 94 23.19 7.48 -8.80
C ASP A 94 22.37 7.53 -10.12
N PRO A 95 21.98 8.73 -10.59
CA PRO A 95 21.17 8.86 -11.81
C PRO A 95 21.83 8.25 -13.06
N GLU A 96 23.17 8.24 -13.12
CA GLU A 96 23.91 7.66 -14.24
C GLU A 96 23.69 6.14 -14.32
N SER A 97 23.65 5.46 -13.17
CA SER A 97 23.31 4.04 -13.06
C SER A 97 21.91 3.71 -13.61
N LEU A 98 20.91 4.59 -13.43
CA LEU A 98 19.58 4.36 -14.03
C LEU A 98 19.57 4.56 -15.55
N ASN A 99 20.44 5.41 -16.09
CA ASN A 99 20.58 5.61 -17.54
C ASN A 99 21.02 4.32 -18.25
N ASP A 100 21.83 3.49 -17.59
CA ASP A 100 22.28 2.19 -18.13
C ASP A 100 21.12 1.21 -18.38
N LEU A 101 20.00 1.41 -17.69
CA LEU A 101 18.80 0.57 -17.78
C LEU A 101 17.70 1.15 -18.68
N GLN A 102 17.82 2.40 -19.15
CA GLN A 102 16.76 3.07 -19.92
C GLN A 102 16.29 2.31 -21.18
N SER A 103 17.16 1.49 -21.75
CA SER A 103 16.87 0.71 -22.97
C SER A 103 16.30 -0.69 -22.70
N ILE A 104 16.18 -1.10 -21.43
CA ILE A 104 15.82 -2.47 -21.03
C ILE A 104 14.36 -2.50 -20.57
N SER A 105 13.61 -3.50 -21.01
CA SER A 105 12.24 -3.71 -20.51
C SER A 105 12.27 -4.27 -19.08
N LEU A 106 11.41 -3.71 -18.22
CA LEU A 106 11.16 -4.15 -16.85
C LEU A 106 9.81 -4.85 -16.69
N SER A 107 9.12 -5.18 -17.78
CA SER A 107 7.81 -5.85 -17.79
C SER A 107 7.76 -7.19 -17.05
N ARG A 108 8.92 -7.83 -16.88
CA ARG A 108 9.11 -9.09 -16.13
C ARG A 108 9.70 -8.89 -14.74
N VAL A 109 9.71 -7.66 -14.22
CA VAL A 109 10.30 -7.31 -12.92
C VAL A 109 9.21 -6.81 -11.98
N ILE A 110 9.19 -7.33 -10.76
CA ILE A 110 8.31 -6.87 -9.69
C ILE A 110 9.13 -6.37 -8.51
N CYS A 111 8.86 -5.14 -8.07
CA CYS A 111 9.26 -4.61 -6.78
C CYS A 111 8.16 -4.92 -5.76
N ARG A 112 8.48 -5.69 -4.72
CA ARG A 112 7.50 -6.01 -3.67
C ARG A 112 7.16 -4.80 -2.82
N LEU A 113 8.16 -4.00 -2.45
CA LEU A 113 8.00 -2.81 -1.64
C LEU A 113 8.85 -1.66 -2.21
N TRP A 114 8.17 -0.65 -2.73
CA TRP A 114 8.77 0.62 -3.13
C TRP A 114 8.79 1.57 -1.94
N LYS A 115 9.94 2.19 -1.64
CA LYS A 115 10.05 3.19 -0.58
C LYS A 115 10.51 4.51 -1.16
N GLN A 116 9.80 5.59 -0.84
CA GLN A 116 10.13 6.93 -1.32
C GLN A 116 11.49 7.44 -0.79
N CYS A 117 11.94 7.01 0.39
CA CYS A 117 13.27 7.39 0.88
C CYS A 117 14.41 6.76 0.09
N ASP A 118 14.13 5.70 -0.69
CA ASP A 118 15.14 4.91 -1.38
C ASP A 118 15.23 5.27 -2.88
N CYS A 119 14.20 5.94 -3.42
CA CYS A 119 14.09 6.34 -4.82
C CYS A 119 13.20 7.58 -4.96
N SER A 120 13.54 8.49 -5.89
CA SER A 120 12.69 9.65 -6.16
C SER A 120 11.42 9.27 -6.91
N ASP A 121 10.42 10.16 -6.89
CA ASP A 121 9.19 9.98 -7.70
C ASP A 121 9.50 9.95 -9.20
N GLN A 122 10.54 10.68 -9.64
CA GLN A 122 10.94 10.67 -11.05
C GLN A 122 11.54 9.33 -11.46
N ASP A 123 12.30 8.69 -10.57
CA ASP A 123 12.83 7.34 -10.79
C ASP A 123 11.67 6.34 -10.87
N MET A 124 10.71 6.44 -9.94
CA MET A 124 9.50 5.61 -9.95
C MET A 124 8.80 5.66 -11.30
N LYS A 125 8.49 6.86 -11.80
CA LYS A 125 7.83 7.05 -13.09
C LYS A 125 8.64 6.47 -14.24
N THR A 126 9.94 6.70 -14.24
CA THR A 126 10.84 6.20 -15.29
C THR A 126 10.83 4.68 -15.33
N LEU A 127 10.90 4.01 -14.17
CA LEU A 127 10.88 2.55 -14.08
C LEU A 127 9.49 1.96 -14.39
N LEU A 128 8.41 2.61 -13.95
CA LEU A 128 7.05 2.24 -14.31
C LEU A 128 6.83 2.32 -15.83
N ALA A 129 7.33 3.37 -16.49
CA ALA A 129 7.27 3.52 -17.94
C ALA A 129 8.03 2.43 -18.70
N GLN A 130 9.04 1.81 -18.09
CA GLN A 130 9.76 0.63 -18.62
C GLN A 130 9.03 -0.69 -18.35
N GLY A 131 7.93 -0.67 -17.60
CA GLY A 131 7.08 -1.82 -17.29
C GLY A 131 7.28 -2.44 -15.90
N LEU A 132 8.02 -1.79 -15.00
CA LEU A 132 8.23 -2.31 -13.64
C LEU A 132 6.88 -2.49 -12.93
N GLY A 133 6.63 -3.68 -12.39
CA GLY A 133 5.54 -3.92 -11.44
C GLY A 133 5.93 -3.51 -10.02
N ILE A 134 5.07 -2.82 -9.28
CA ILE A 134 5.20 -2.49 -7.85
C ILE A 134 4.03 -3.05 -7.02
N ARG A 135 4.25 -3.96 -6.07
CA ARG A 135 3.15 -4.53 -5.26
C ARG A 135 2.70 -3.66 -4.10
N SER A 136 3.63 -2.98 -3.44
CA SER A 136 3.34 -2.11 -2.30
C SER A 136 4.16 -0.83 -2.42
N ILE A 137 3.54 0.31 -2.18
CA ILE A 137 4.19 1.63 -2.19
C ILE A 137 4.19 2.17 -0.77
N GLN A 138 5.34 2.57 -0.26
CA GLN A 138 5.50 3.26 1.02
C GLN A 138 6.05 4.67 0.77
N ARG A 139 5.19 5.67 0.95
CA ARG A 139 5.54 7.08 0.88
C ARG A 139 5.72 7.60 2.30
N ASN A 140 6.94 7.99 2.64
CA ASN A 140 7.25 8.52 3.96
C ASN A 140 6.78 9.97 3.99
N GLY A 141 5.70 10.26 4.72
CA GLY A 141 5.16 11.60 4.91
C GLY A 141 6.03 12.47 5.80
N TYR A 142 7.31 12.64 5.47
CA TYR A 142 8.14 13.65 6.13
C TYR A 142 7.45 15.01 5.98
N THR A 143 7.13 15.57 7.13
CA THR A 143 6.24 16.72 7.37
C THR A 143 6.84 18.05 6.97
N ASP A 144 7.75 18.09 6.00
CA ASP A 144 8.21 19.37 5.46
C ASP A 144 7.43 19.66 4.18
N ALA A 145 6.62 20.72 4.25
CA ALA A 145 5.59 21.16 3.30
C ALA A 145 6.11 21.56 1.91
N SER A 146 7.32 21.12 1.55
CA SER A 146 8.03 21.48 0.32
C SER A 146 8.05 20.36 -0.72
N TRP A 147 7.62 19.14 -0.38
CA TRP A 147 7.53 18.05 -1.36
C TRP A 147 6.09 17.98 -1.87
N THR A 148 5.79 18.74 -2.92
CA THR A 148 4.63 18.49 -3.78
C THR A 148 4.71 17.04 -4.24
N LEU A 149 3.88 16.17 -3.67
CA LEU A 149 3.80 14.76 -4.05
C LEU A 149 2.98 14.70 -5.33
N ASP A 150 3.67 14.68 -6.46
CA ASP A 150 3.04 14.56 -7.76
C ASP A 150 2.42 13.16 -7.91
N ASP A 151 1.09 13.07 -7.86
CA ASP A 151 0.32 11.83 -8.00
C ASP A 151 0.28 11.29 -9.45
N SER A 152 1.02 11.85 -10.43
CA SER A 152 1.10 11.33 -11.81
C SER A 152 1.67 9.92 -11.93
N TRP A 153 2.33 9.40 -10.90
CA TRP A 153 2.75 7.99 -10.86
C TRP A 153 1.56 7.02 -10.94
N MET A 154 0.38 7.41 -10.43
CA MET A 154 -0.84 6.59 -10.41
C MET A 154 -1.36 6.19 -11.79
N ASP A 155 -1.03 6.98 -12.82
CA ASP A 155 -1.44 6.68 -14.19
C ASP A 155 -0.56 5.60 -14.83
N MET A 156 0.64 5.39 -14.29
CA MET A 156 1.63 4.42 -14.77
C MET A 156 1.66 3.13 -13.95
N THR A 157 0.90 3.04 -12.86
CA THR A 157 0.80 1.80 -12.08
C THR A 157 -0.03 0.74 -12.80
N TYR A 158 0.30 -0.51 -12.51
CA TYR A 158 -0.27 -1.72 -13.11
C TYR A 158 -1.22 -2.40 -12.12
N SER A 159 -2.07 -3.28 -12.62
CA SER A 159 -3.16 -3.94 -11.88
C SER A 159 -2.74 -4.84 -10.72
N GLY A 160 -1.44 -5.12 -10.55
CA GLY A 160 -0.90 -5.94 -9.46
C GLY A 160 -0.48 -5.16 -8.21
N LEU A 161 -0.80 -3.86 -8.12
CA LEU A 161 -0.65 -3.08 -6.89
C LEU A 161 -1.65 -3.56 -5.83
N ILE A 162 -1.17 -3.83 -4.62
CA ILE A 162 -1.94 -4.41 -3.50
C ILE A 162 -2.05 -3.43 -2.33
N GLU A 163 -1.03 -2.58 -2.12
CA GLU A 163 -1.00 -1.67 -0.97
C GLU A 163 -0.38 -0.32 -1.32
N ILE A 164 -0.94 0.75 -0.75
CA ILE A 164 -0.38 2.10 -0.78
C ILE A 164 -0.34 2.64 0.64
N ASN A 165 0.83 3.03 1.13
CA ASN A 165 1.01 3.67 2.41
C ASN A 165 1.43 5.13 2.20
N GLY A 166 0.68 6.06 2.80
CA GLY A 166 0.94 7.49 2.69
C GLY A 166 0.33 8.17 1.45
N TRP A 167 -0.87 7.75 1.02
CA TRP A 167 -1.58 8.38 -0.10
C TRP A 167 -2.13 9.75 0.32
N ASN A 168 -1.76 10.82 -0.41
CA ASN A 168 -2.21 12.19 -0.14
C ASN A 168 -3.64 12.46 -0.59
N GLY A 169 -4.12 11.77 -1.65
CA GLY A 169 -5.53 11.59 -1.99
C GLY A 169 -6.38 12.83 -2.27
N ASN A 170 -5.80 14.04 -2.27
CA ASN A 170 -6.53 15.31 -2.31
C ASN A 170 -6.28 16.15 -3.57
N GLU A 171 -5.35 15.76 -4.45
CA GLU A 171 -5.06 16.53 -5.66
C GLU A 171 -5.91 16.12 -6.89
N ARG A 172 -6.54 14.95 -6.85
CA ARG A 172 -7.30 14.40 -7.98
C ARG A 172 -8.81 14.43 -7.76
N SER A 173 -9.57 14.49 -8.85
CA SER A 173 -11.03 14.44 -8.80
C SER A 173 -11.54 13.08 -8.29
N LEU A 174 -12.76 13.06 -7.73
CA LEU A 174 -13.44 11.82 -7.29
C LEU A 174 -13.46 10.76 -8.41
N GLN A 175 -13.75 11.17 -9.65
CA GLN A 175 -13.78 10.26 -10.79
C GLN A 175 -12.40 9.64 -11.07
N SER A 176 -11.32 10.44 -11.02
CA SER A 176 -9.97 9.91 -11.22
C SER A 176 -9.59 8.89 -10.15
N THR A 177 -10.01 9.10 -8.90
CA THR A 177 -9.84 8.14 -7.81
C THR A 177 -10.63 6.87 -8.06
N VAL A 178 -11.89 6.95 -8.49
CA VAL A 178 -12.71 5.78 -8.85
C VAL A 178 -12.06 5.00 -10.00
N ASP A 179 -11.66 5.68 -11.07
CA ASP A 179 -11.01 5.07 -12.23
C ASP A 179 -9.70 4.38 -11.83
N PHE A 180 -8.93 4.98 -10.93
CA PHE A 180 -7.75 4.36 -10.36
C PHE A 180 -8.10 3.07 -9.62
N LEU A 181 -9.07 3.08 -8.71
CA LEU A 181 -9.46 1.87 -7.97
C LEU A 181 -9.95 0.76 -8.90
N LEU A 182 -10.68 1.10 -9.96
CA LEU A 182 -11.16 0.12 -10.96
C LEU A 182 -10.02 -0.51 -11.77
N ARG A 183 -8.94 0.24 -12.04
CA ARG A 183 -7.73 -0.29 -12.71
C ARG A 183 -6.89 -1.21 -11.82
N HIS A 184 -7.11 -1.19 -10.50
CA HIS A 184 -6.32 -1.94 -9.51
C HIS A 184 -7.21 -2.90 -8.71
N PRO A 185 -7.72 -3.98 -9.34
CA PRO A 185 -8.64 -4.91 -8.68
C PRO A 185 -8.02 -5.67 -7.50
N LEU A 186 -6.68 -5.78 -7.46
CA LEU A 186 -5.92 -6.43 -6.39
C LEU A 186 -5.53 -5.47 -5.25
N LEU A 187 -5.92 -4.19 -5.33
CA LEU A 187 -5.65 -3.23 -4.27
C LEU A 187 -6.50 -3.59 -3.04
N GLU A 188 -5.84 -3.88 -1.93
CA GLU A 188 -6.48 -4.34 -0.69
C GLU A 188 -6.40 -3.29 0.42
N LYS A 189 -5.39 -2.42 0.40
CA LYS A 189 -5.14 -1.49 1.50
C LYS A 189 -4.57 -0.16 1.03
N ILE A 190 -5.10 0.91 1.62
CA ILE A 190 -4.59 2.27 1.44
C ILE A 190 -4.46 2.92 2.83
N GLU A 191 -3.28 3.39 3.19
CA GLU A 191 -3.07 4.31 4.31
C GLU A 191 -3.02 5.75 3.80
N LEU A 192 -3.84 6.61 4.40
CA LEU A 192 -4.00 8.00 4.00
C LEU A 192 -3.01 8.88 4.77
N ASN A 193 -2.43 9.86 4.09
CA ASN A 193 -1.53 10.83 4.69
C ASN A 193 -2.27 11.67 5.76
N ARG A 194 -1.55 12.15 6.77
CA ARG A 194 -2.04 13.13 7.75
C ARG A 194 -2.72 14.33 7.10
N ALA A 195 -2.24 14.85 5.97
CA ALA A 195 -2.85 16.02 5.32
C ALA A 195 -4.15 15.72 4.56
N HIS A 196 -4.60 14.46 4.53
CA HIS A 196 -5.73 14.05 3.71
C HIS A 196 -7.07 14.58 4.26
N GLU A 197 -7.73 15.43 3.47
CA GLU A 197 -9.13 15.81 3.66
C GLU A 197 -9.99 14.70 3.07
N CYS A 198 -10.71 13.98 3.94
CA CYS A 198 -11.47 12.78 3.56
C CYS A 198 -12.73 13.09 2.72
N ASP A 199 -13.10 14.36 2.57
CA ASP A 199 -14.45 14.80 2.25
C ASP A 199 -14.91 14.44 0.82
N MET A 200 -13.97 14.19 -0.10
CA MET A 200 -14.28 13.91 -1.52
C MET A 200 -13.87 12.50 -1.99
N THR A 201 -13.62 11.58 -1.06
CA THR A 201 -13.21 10.20 -1.40
C THR A 201 -14.41 9.26 -1.59
N PRO A 202 -14.32 8.22 -2.45
CA PRO A 202 -15.46 7.33 -2.71
C PRO A 202 -15.99 6.64 -1.44
N TRP A 203 -15.09 6.17 -0.57
CA TRP A 203 -15.44 5.51 0.69
C TRP A 203 -16.03 6.47 1.71
N HIS A 204 -15.64 7.75 1.72
CA HIS A 204 -16.28 8.78 2.54
C HIS A 204 -17.69 9.09 2.03
N VAL A 205 -17.85 9.32 0.73
CA VAL A 205 -19.15 9.59 0.10
C VAL A 205 -20.13 8.44 0.35
N ALA A 206 -19.68 7.20 0.18
CA ALA A 206 -20.48 6.01 0.48
C ALA A 206 -20.87 5.96 1.96
N PHE A 207 -19.94 6.21 2.88
CA PHE A 207 -20.24 6.26 4.32
C PHE A 207 -21.21 7.38 4.69
N ALA A 208 -20.99 8.61 4.22
CA ALA A 208 -21.86 9.75 4.46
C ALA A 208 -23.29 9.48 3.94
N SER A 209 -23.42 8.83 2.78
CA SER A 209 -24.73 8.43 2.25
C SER A 209 -25.49 7.46 3.16
N LYS A 210 -24.78 6.52 3.80
CA LYS A 210 -25.34 5.58 4.80
C LYS A 210 -25.73 6.28 6.11
N MET A 211 -25.16 7.46 6.38
CA MET A 211 -25.41 8.26 7.59
C MET A 211 -26.51 9.30 7.44
N TYR A 212 -27.07 9.51 6.25
CA TYR A 212 -28.18 10.43 6.03
C TYR A 212 -29.38 10.11 6.96
N PRO A 213 -30.02 11.11 7.61
CA PRO A 213 -29.89 12.56 7.39
C PRO A 213 -28.83 13.27 8.23
N TYR A 214 -27.95 12.55 8.93
CA TYR A 214 -27.01 13.15 9.87
C TYR A 214 -25.75 13.66 9.18
N SER A 215 -25.34 14.89 9.53
CA SER A 215 -24.07 15.47 9.13
C SER A 215 -22.91 14.86 9.92
N VAL A 216 -21.86 14.43 9.22
CA VAL A 216 -20.74 13.69 9.81
C VAL A 216 -19.42 14.10 9.18
N LYS A 217 -18.39 14.22 10.02
CA LYS A 217 -17.00 14.40 9.59
C LYS A 217 -16.16 13.22 10.05
N ILE A 218 -15.27 12.75 9.17
CA ILE A 218 -14.26 11.78 9.54
C ILE A 218 -13.04 12.52 10.06
N GLY A 219 -12.86 12.46 11.38
CA GLY A 219 -11.74 13.06 12.08
C GLY A 219 -10.47 12.20 12.00
N LYS A 220 -9.35 12.83 12.34
CA LYS A 220 -8.11 12.12 12.68
C LYS A 220 -8.25 11.54 14.08
N ARG A 221 -7.61 10.39 14.34
CA ARG A 221 -7.40 9.95 15.72
C ARG A 221 -6.21 10.70 16.32
N ASP A 222 -6.41 11.21 17.52
CA ASP A 222 -5.33 11.70 18.37
C ASP A 222 -4.73 10.49 19.08
N PHE A 223 -3.69 9.89 18.49
CA PHE A 223 -2.91 8.83 19.14
C PHE A 223 -1.59 9.40 19.66
N PRO A 224 -1.51 9.83 20.93
CA PRO A 224 -0.27 10.39 21.48
C PRO A 224 0.86 9.36 21.62
N ALA A 225 0.57 8.06 21.50
CA ALA A 225 1.55 6.99 21.72
C ALA A 225 2.33 6.58 20.46
N ASP A 226 1.82 6.83 19.26
CA ASP A 226 2.51 6.46 18.02
C ASP A 226 2.25 7.49 16.92
N PRO A 227 3.02 8.60 16.90
CA PRO A 227 2.87 9.64 15.89
C PRO A 227 3.00 9.10 14.46
N TRP A 228 3.70 7.99 14.27
CA TRP A 228 3.97 7.39 12.97
C TRP A 228 2.79 6.60 12.39
N ALA A 229 1.79 6.28 13.23
CA ALA A 229 0.54 5.61 12.84
C ALA A 229 -0.64 6.60 12.65
N GLU A 230 -0.37 7.91 12.65
CA GLU A 230 -1.38 8.95 12.46
C GLU A 230 -1.85 8.99 11.01
N GLY A 231 -2.89 8.23 10.69
CA GLY A 231 -3.57 8.25 9.41
C GLY A 231 -4.81 7.37 9.43
N ASN A 232 -5.87 7.77 8.74
CA ASN A 232 -6.97 6.86 8.46
C ASN A 232 -6.47 5.84 7.42
N SER A 233 -6.84 4.57 7.57
CA SER A 233 -6.61 3.58 6.53
C SER A 233 -7.93 3.01 6.05
N VAL A 234 -8.00 2.71 4.77
CA VAL A 234 -9.12 2.01 4.16
C VAL A 234 -8.65 0.65 3.65
N VAL A 235 -9.48 -0.35 3.86
CA VAL A 235 -9.25 -1.73 3.46
C VAL A 235 -10.40 -2.20 2.59
N LYS A 236 -10.09 -3.01 1.59
CA LYS A 236 -11.10 -3.66 0.76
C LYS A 236 -11.56 -4.94 1.46
N ILE A 237 -12.87 -5.03 1.74
CA ILE A 237 -13.50 -6.23 2.32
C ILE A 237 -14.61 -6.66 1.35
N GLY A 238 -14.42 -7.80 0.69
CA GLY A 238 -15.26 -8.17 -0.45
C GLY A 238 -15.07 -7.17 -1.58
N GLU A 239 -16.15 -6.51 -2.01
CA GLU A 239 -16.11 -5.46 -3.04
C GLU A 239 -16.25 -4.03 -2.47
N GLU A 240 -16.33 -3.87 -1.16
CA GLU A 240 -16.47 -2.56 -0.52
C GLU A 240 -15.16 -2.06 0.10
N TRP A 241 -14.89 -0.76 -0.08
CA TRP A 241 -13.82 -0.04 0.60
C TRP A 241 -14.32 0.53 1.92
N LEU A 242 -13.66 0.18 3.03
CA LEU A 242 -14.10 0.52 4.37
C LEU A 242 -12.96 1.11 5.18
N TYR A 243 -13.27 2.10 6.02
CA TYR A 243 -12.31 2.60 7.00
C TYR A 243 -11.98 1.50 8.00
N ARG A 244 -10.69 1.21 8.15
CA ARG A 244 -10.16 0.23 9.11
C ARG A 244 -10.32 0.75 10.54
N GLU A 245 -9.98 2.03 10.73
CA GLU A 245 -10.14 2.77 11.97
C GLU A 245 -10.63 4.17 11.64
N VAL A 246 -11.64 4.66 12.35
CA VAL A 246 -12.27 5.96 12.07
C VAL A 246 -12.66 6.67 13.36
N LYS A 247 -12.39 7.99 13.43
CA LYS A 247 -13.02 8.90 14.38
C LYS A 247 -14.19 9.56 13.67
N VAL A 248 -15.40 9.35 14.15
CA VAL A 248 -16.63 9.93 13.62
C VAL A 248 -16.97 11.14 14.48
N ILE A 249 -16.98 12.33 13.88
CA ILE A 249 -17.37 13.58 14.53
C ILE A 249 -18.74 13.98 14.00
N PHE A 250 -19.75 14.03 14.86
CA PHE A 250 -21.07 14.52 14.49
C PHE A 250 -21.12 16.05 14.56
N GLN A 251 -21.66 16.68 13.51
CA GLN A 251 -21.65 18.15 13.36
C GLN A 251 -22.89 18.82 13.99
N ASP A 252 -22.79 20.14 14.24
CA ASP A 252 -23.70 21.00 15.03
C ASP A 252 -25.15 21.13 14.49
N ASP A 253 -25.48 20.45 13.39
CA ASP A 253 -26.82 20.47 12.78
C ASP A 253 -27.86 19.64 13.58
N MET A 254 -27.43 18.99 14.68
CA MET A 254 -28.31 18.27 15.59
C MET A 254 -29.07 19.27 16.46
N SER A 255 -30.35 19.46 16.16
CA SER A 255 -31.14 20.57 16.68
C SER A 255 -31.09 20.70 18.21
N HIS A 256 -31.00 19.60 18.99
CA HIS A 256 -31.05 19.68 20.47
C HIS A 256 -30.28 18.59 21.26
N GLY A 257 -29.44 17.75 20.65
CA GLY A 257 -28.64 16.75 21.39
C GLY A 257 -29.44 15.81 22.31
N ASP A 258 -30.75 15.60 22.05
CA ASP A 258 -31.61 14.79 22.91
C ASP A 258 -31.30 13.27 22.80
N VAL A 259 -31.72 12.52 23.82
CA VAL A 259 -31.44 11.07 23.96
C VAL A 259 -31.88 10.28 22.72
N GLU A 260 -33.06 10.58 22.18
CA GLU A 260 -33.65 9.81 21.09
C GLU A 260 -32.89 10.05 19.78
N THR A 261 -32.51 11.30 19.52
CA THR A 261 -31.69 11.69 18.37
C THR A 261 -30.33 11.02 18.42
N VAL A 262 -29.60 11.15 19.55
CA VAL A 262 -28.27 10.56 19.71
C VAL A 262 -28.33 9.03 19.62
N GLU A 263 -29.36 8.41 20.20
CA GLU A 263 -29.56 6.97 20.07
C GLU A 263 -29.82 6.53 18.62
N SER A 264 -30.68 7.25 17.90
CA SER A 264 -30.96 6.97 16.49
C SER A 264 -29.70 7.08 15.62
N MET A 265 -28.83 8.03 15.93
CA MET A 265 -27.54 8.21 15.25
C MET A 265 -26.59 7.05 15.51
N VAL A 266 -26.41 6.65 16.77
CA VAL A 266 -25.56 5.49 17.11
C VAL A 266 -26.10 4.21 16.47
N ARG A 267 -27.43 4.04 16.42
CA ARG A 267 -28.05 2.91 15.74
C ARG A 267 -27.84 2.93 14.23
N THR A 268 -27.95 4.10 13.60
CA THR A 268 -27.66 4.28 12.16
C THR A 268 -26.20 4.00 11.87
N LEU A 269 -25.28 4.49 12.70
CA LEU A 269 -23.85 4.19 12.63
C LEU A 269 -23.59 2.69 12.70
N ARG A 270 -24.17 1.98 13.67
CA ARG A 270 -24.03 0.51 13.75
C ARG A 270 -24.43 -0.19 12.46
N LYS A 271 -25.53 0.24 11.83
CA LYS A 271 -26.01 -0.33 10.57
C LYS A 271 -25.12 0.04 9.38
N ALA A 272 -24.47 1.20 9.41
CA ALA A 272 -23.55 1.64 8.36
C ALA A 272 -22.22 0.88 8.38
N LEU A 273 -21.82 0.38 9.56
CA LEU A 273 -20.61 -0.43 9.75
C LEU A 273 -20.88 -1.91 9.45
N PRO A 274 -19.91 -2.66 8.90
CA PRO A 274 -20.07 -4.09 8.67
C PRO A 274 -20.25 -4.84 10.00
N GLN A 275 -21.18 -5.80 10.03
CA GLN A 275 -21.49 -6.66 11.17
C GLN A 275 -21.43 -8.13 10.74
N PRO A 276 -20.88 -9.06 11.53
CA PRO A 276 -19.81 -8.93 12.51
C PRO A 276 -18.44 -9.22 11.85
N SER A 277 -17.42 -8.42 12.16
CA SER A 277 -16.05 -8.66 11.71
C SER A 277 -15.11 -8.57 12.92
N PRO A 278 -14.42 -9.66 13.30
CA PRO A 278 -13.65 -9.74 14.55
C PRO A 278 -12.40 -8.86 14.58
N SER A 279 -12.12 -8.11 13.52
CA SER A 279 -10.89 -7.34 13.39
C SER A 279 -11.09 -5.88 12.96
N TYR A 280 -12.22 -5.50 12.36
CA TYR A 280 -12.48 -4.14 11.83
C TYR A 280 -13.99 -3.88 11.65
N PRO A 281 -14.47 -2.63 11.76
CA PRO A 281 -13.74 -1.38 12.00
C PRO A 281 -13.69 -0.96 13.48
N ARG A 282 -12.60 -0.29 13.90
CA ARG A 282 -12.54 0.37 15.22
C ARG A 282 -13.08 1.79 15.11
N VAL A 283 -14.14 2.09 15.86
CA VAL A 283 -14.84 3.38 15.76
C VAL A 283 -14.70 4.18 17.06
N GLY A 284 -14.15 5.38 16.96
CA GLY A 284 -14.27 6.41 17.99
C GLY A 284 -15.39 7.38 17.61
N ILE A 285 -16.21 7.78 18.56
CA ILE A 285 -17.32 8.72 18.34
C ILE A 285 -17.03 9.98 19.13
N ASP A 286 -17.18 11.13 18.48
CA ASP A 286 -17.06 12.45 19.06
C ASP A 286 -18.31 13.26 18.70
N PHE A 287 -18.82 14.00 19.66
CA PHE A 287 -19.97 14.86 19.49
C PHE A 287 -19.53 16.28 19.74
N LEU A 288 -19.75 17.18 18.78
CA LEU A 288 -19.49 18.60 19.02
C LEU A 288 -20.46 19.14 20.10
N SER A 289 -20.00 20.15 20.82
CA SER A 289 -20.79 20.85 21.86
C SER A 289 -22.09 21.37 21.23
N PRO A 290 -23.29 21.12 21.80
CA PRO A 290 -23.53 20.98 23.24
C PRO A 290 -24.14 19.64 23.68
N VAL A 291 -23.68 18.49 23.18
CA VAL A 291 -24.24 17.18 23.62
C VAL A 291 -24.14 16.98 25.15
N GLY A 292 -23.08 17.48 25.79
CA GLY A 292 -22.94 17.45 27.25
C GLY A 292 -23.86 18.38 28.03
N GLU A 293 -24.54 19.33 27.39
CA GLU A 293 -25.55 20.19 28.04
C GLU A 293 -26.88 19.46 28.24
N TYR A 294 -27.16 18.42 27.44
CA TYR A 294 -28.45 17.72 27.40
C TYR A 294 -28.39 16.24 27.77
N LEU A 295 -27.19 15.63 27.74
CA LEU A 295 -26.97 14.22 28.08
C LEU A 295 -25.87 14.06 29.13
N SER A 296 -26.16 13.28 30.17
CA SER A 296 -25.13 12.87 31.12
C SER A 296 -24.18 11.83 30.50
N SER A 297 -23.00 11.66 31.10
CA SER A 297 -22.08 10.59 30.69
C SER A 297 -22.71 9.20 30.81
N ASP A 298 -23.57 8.97 31.81
CA ASP A 298 -24.27 7.70 32.00
C ASP A 298 -25.28 7.43 30.88
N ASP A 299 -26.00 8.46 30.41
CA ASP A 299 -26.92 8.34 29.28
C ASP A 299 -26.16 7.94 28.01
N LEU A 300 -25.02 8.58 27.74
CA LEU A 300 -24.16 8.28 26.60
C LEU A 300 -23.58 6.87 26.68
N ILE A 301 -23.04 6.46 27.84
CA ILE A 301 -22.53 5.09 28.05
C ILE A 301 -23.66 4.08 27.86
N GLY A 302 -24.85 4.37 28.36
CA GLY A 302 -26.03 3.53 28.19
C GLY A 302 -26.41 3.37 26.71
N ILE A 303 -26.42 4.46 25.92
CA ILE A 303 -26.70 4.43 24.48
C ILE A 303 -25.65 3.60 23.74
N LEU A 304 -24.37 3.86 24.01
CA LEU A 304 -23.27 3.19 23.34
C LEU A 304 -23.27 1.69 23.67
N THR A 305 -23.42 1.33 24.94
CA THR A 305 -23.46 -0.08 25.34
C THR A 305 -24.62 -0.79 24.64
N ARG A 306 -25.86 -0.32 24.83
CA ARG A 306 -27.04 -1.02 24.29
C ARG A 306 -27.06 -1.12 22.77
N ASN A 307 -26.45 -0.15 22.06
CA ASN A 307 -26.45 -0.15 20.60
C ASN A 307 -25.16 -0.69 19.98
N MET A 308 -24.01 -0.71 20.66
CA MET A 308 -22.69 -1.06 20.08
C MET A 308 -22.00 -2.26 20.73
N SER A 309 -22.59 -2.92 21.75
CA SER A 309 -21.98 -4.04 22.49
C SER A 309 -21.52 -5.26 21.67
N ASP A 310 -21.80 -5.32 20.37
CA ASP A 310 -21.51 -6.47 19.49
C ASP A 310 -20.50 -6.15 18.36
N ILE A 311 -19.75 -5.05 18.46
CA ILE A 311 -18.70 -4.66 17.48
C ILE A 311 -17.32 -5.11 17.96
#